data_AF-A0A929BH86-F1
#
_entry.id   AF-A0A929BH86-F1
#
_cell.length_a   1.000
_cell.length_b   1.000
_cell.length_c   1.000
_cell.angle_alpha   90.00
_cell.angle_beta   90.00
_cell.angle_gamma   90.00
#
_symmetry.space_group_name_H-M   'P 1'
#
loop_
_entity.id
_entity.type
_entity.pdbx_description
1 polymer ?
#
loop_
_entity_poly.entity_id
_entity_poly.type
_entity_poly.pdbx_seq_one_letter_code
_entity_poly.pdbx_strand_id
1 'polypeptide(L)'
;MKKLILIFIVSIIYSGTSFSQNNEGKSDDVARISITPMVKDNSIPKIAQKMLINKMKQICTLNGMAGDGKNPYFTMDASVDVLSKEITPTAPPMHALYLSINLSISDKDGKVFSQTSIEVKGVGRNEAKAYIQGIKHINTRKGQYKAFIEQGKTKIIEYYNSNCDFFISTANTLNSQGYNNDAIRILYSVPPVCKECYDKCMELASQIKPTEDEATAPLPVSAQTKVTPEDTQANVASKDTNASATTNIGDNPGAVKNVSENDWSKFGSLPNSKVVYKKGFKWATAKLPIDNLGNFSWKSAIKVEGKVTRFQYTLPSENNSEYVLKIYKELLAVANYNILVSLGNDESSHHRPGYNYYTYLKNDKFGWKYRCRYDYTNSTFLVTKAQVGKEDVYFVFFIMEQKDATIITQDIIQVPK
;
A
#
# COMPACT_ATOMS: atom_id res chain seq x y z
N MET A 1 -48.16 -66.50 -3.60
CA MET A 1 -46.74 -66.07 -3.64
C MET A 1 -46.40 -65.19 -4.85
N LYS A 2 -46.83 -65.50 -6.08
CA LYS A 2 -46.56 -64.65 -7.27
C LYS A 2 -47.12 -63.22 -7.19
N LYS A 3 -48.29 -63.01 -6.55
CA LYS A 3 -48.89 -61.68 -6.35
C LYS A 3 -48.15 -60.80 -5.32
N LEU A 4 -47.45 -61.42 -4.36
CA LEU A 4 -46.67 -60.69 -3.34
C LEU A 4 -45.30 -60.24 -3.89
N ILE A 5 -44.71 -61.02 -4.81
CA ILE A 5 -43.47 -60.64 -5.51
C ILE A 5 -43.71 -59.44 -6.44
N LEU A 6 -44.87 -59.38 -7.11
CA LEU A 6 -45.20 -58.25 -7.98
C LEU A 6 -45.35 -56.93 -7.21
N ILE A 7 -45.92 -56.97 -6.00
CA ILE A 7 -46.09 -55.77 -5.14
C ILE A 7 -44.74 -55.26 -4.63
N PHE A 8 -43.79 -56.16 -4.35
CA PHE A 8 -42.45 -55.78 -3.89
C PHE A 8 -41.59 -55.18 -5.01
N ILE A 9 -41.79 -55.60 -6.27
CA ILE A 9 -41.08 -55.04 -7.44
C ILE A 9 -41.64 -53.65 -7.81
N VAL A 10 -42.94 -53.42 -7.62
CA VAL A 10 -43.57 -52.11 -7.90
C VAL A 10 -43.19 -51.05 -6.87
N SER A 11 -42.93 -51.40 -5.60
CA SER A 11 -42.51 -50.41 -4.59
C SER A 11 -41.05 -49.96 -4.74
N ILE A 12 -40.17 -50.81 -5.28
CA ILE A 12 -38.77 -50.46 -5.58
C ILE A 12 -38.69 -49.47 -6.76
N ILE A 13 -39.64 -49.52 -7.69
CA ILE A 13 -39.70 -48.60 -8.84
C ILE A 13 -40.21 -47.20 -8.42
N TYR A 14 -40.93 -47.08 -7.29
CA TYR A 14 -41.43 -45.79 -6.77
C TYR A 14 -40.45 -45.03 -5.86
N SER A 15 -39.27 -45.61 -5.57
CA SER A 15 -38.27 -44.99 -4.68
C SER A 15 -37.26 -44.07 -5.41
N GLY A 16 -37.47 -43.80 -6.70
CA GLY A 16 -36.46 -43.25 -7.60
C GLY A 16 -36.76 -41.86 -8.17
N THR A 17 -37.17 -40.87 -7.37
CA THR A 17 -36.93 -39.44 -7.69
C THR A 17 -36.85 -38.62 -6.40
N SER A 18 -35.83 -38.91 -5.58
CA SER A 18 -35.32 -37.84 -4.72
C SER A 18 -34.62 -36.85 -5.63
N PHE A 19 -35.28 -35.74 -5.96
CA PHE A 19 -34.54 -34.57 -6.43
C PHE A 19 -33.65 -34.15 -5.26
N SER A 20 -32.35 -34.41 -5.37
CA SER A 20 -31.40 -33.59 -4.63
C SER A 20 -31.68 -32.16 -5.06
N GLN A 21 -32.29 -31.37 -4.17
CA GLN A 21 -32.22 -29.93 -4.32
C GLN A 21 -30.80 -29.53 -3.96
N ASN A 22 -29.89 -29.71 -4.91
CA ASN A 22 -28.65 -28.95 -4.92
C ASN A 22 -29.09 -27.50 -5.09
N ASN A 23 -29.09 -26.76 -3.98
CA ASN A 23 -29.16 -25.30 -4.02
C ASN A 23 -27.90 -24.67 -4.65
N GLU A 24 -27.00 -25.48 -5.22
CA GLU A 24 -25.85 -25.08 -6.06
C GLU A 24 -26.24 -24.37 -7.36
N GLY A 25 -27.52 -24.03 -7.56
CA GLY A 25 -28.00 -23.15 -8.63
C GLY A 25 -27.97 -21.65 -8.29
N LYS A 26 -27.70 -21.28 -7.03
CA LYS A 26 -27.38 -19.91 -6.63
C LYS A 26 -26.23 -19.99 -5.65
N SER A 27 -25.01 -20.07 -6.16
CA SER A 27 -23.85 -19.73 -5.34
C SER A 27 -24.13 -18.35 -4.77
N ASP A 28 -24.37 -18.28 -3.46
CA ASP A 28 -24.48 -17.03 -2.73
C ASP A 28 -23.25 -16.20 -3.12
N ASP A 29 -23.47 -14.98 -3.63
CA ASP A 29 -22.37 -14.13 -4.12
C ASP A 29 -21.33 -13.91 -2.99
N VAL A 30 -21.81 -13.93 -1.75
CA VAL A 30 -21.05 -13.95 -0.49
C VAL A 30 -20.06 -15.13 -0.38
N ALA A 31 -20.43 -16.30 -0.88
CA ALA A 31 -19.59 -17.50 -0.84
C ALA A 31 -18.40 -17.41 -1.80
N ARG A 32 -18.47 -16.56 -2.84
CA ARG A 32 -17.41 -16.37 -3.84
C ARG A 32 -16.37 -15.33 -3.45
N ILE A 33 -16.59 -14.58 -2.37
CA ILE A 33 -15.63 -13.58 -1.89
C ILE A 33 -14.38 -14.30 -1.37
N SER A 34 -13.25 -14.07 -2.05
CA SER A 34 -11.92 -14.48 -1.62
C SER A 34 -11.22 -13.34 -0.88
N ILE A 35 -10.60 -13.66 0.26
CA ILE A 35 -9.89 -12.70 1.11
C ILE A 35 -8.45 -13.19 1.27
N THR A 36 -7.48 -12.36 0.89
CA THR A 36 -6.06 -12.71 0.93
C THR A 36 -5.39 -12.19 2.20
N PRO A 37 -4.80 -13.06 3.05
CA PRO A 37 -4.09 -12.64 4.25
C PRO A 37 -2.81 -11.86 3.95
N MET A 38 -2.63 -10.72 4.62
CA MET A 38 -1.45 -9.88 4.51
C MET A 38 -1.02 -9.36 5.89
N VAL A 39 0.29 -9.31 6.13
CA VAL A 39 0.88 -8.66 7.30
C VAL A 39 1.85 -7.62 6.77
N LYS A 40 1.49 -6.34 6.92
CA LYS A 40 2.32 -5.20 6.49
C LYS A 40 3.13 -4.60 7.64
N ASP A 41 2.95 -5.14 8.84
CA ASP A 41 3.59 -4.69 10.06
C ASP A 41 5.05 -5.16 10.15
N ASN A 42 5.96 -4.22 9.88
CA ASN A 42 7.40 -4.44 9.96
C ASN A 42 7.96 -4.35 11.39
N SER A 43 7.14 -3.98 12.37
CA SER A 43 7.57 -3.88 13.78
C SER A 43 7.78 -5.25 14.43
N ILE A 44 7.13 -6.29 13.91
CA ILE A 44 7.28 -7.66 14.40
C ILE A 44 8.32 -8.48 13.61
N PRO A 45 9.02 -9.44 14.23
CA PRO A 45 10.02 -10.27 13.56
C PRO A 45 9.48 -11.00 12.33
N LYS A 46 10.25 -11.07 11.23
CA LYS A 46 9.82 -11.72 9.96
C LYS A 46 9.29 -13.15 10.12
N ILE A 47 9.88 -13.93 11.04
CA ILE A 47 9.43 -15.31 11.32
C ILE A 47 8.05 -15.29 12.00
N ALA A 48 7.79 -14.32 12.89
CA ALA A 48 6.49 -14.10 13.51
C ALA A 48 5.45 -13.64 12.47
N GLN A 49 5.82 -12.73 11.55
CA GLN A 49 4.94 -12.33 10.43
C GLN A 49 4.50 -13.54 9.60
N LYS A 50 5.44 -14.39 9.17
CA LYS A 50 5.13 -15.61 8.41
C LYS A 50 4.18 -16.54 9.18
N MET A 51 4.38 -16.67 10.50
CA MET A 51 3.49 -17.47 11.34
C MET A 51 2.09 -16.87 11.44
N LEU A 52 1.99 -15.55 11.57
CA LEU A 52 0.72 -14.83 11.63
C LEU A 52 -0.06 -14.98 10.32
N ILE A 53 0.61 -14.79 9.17
CA ILE A 53 0.04 -15.07 7.84
C ILE A 53 -0.51 -16.49 7.77
N ASN A 54 0.23 -17.49 8.25
CA ASN A 54 -0.25 -18.88 8.26
C ASN A 54 -1.49 -19.08 9.14
N LYS A 55 -1.57 -18.41 10.30
CA LYS A 55 -2.77 -18.43 11.16
C LYS A 55 -3.97 -17.79 10.47
N MET A 56 -3.77 -16.67 9.80
CA MET A 56 -4.80 -15.99 9.02
C MET A 56 -5.25 -16.82 7.82
N LYS A 57 -4.33 -17.49 7.10
CA LYS A 57 -4.68 -18.46 6.05
C LYS A 57 -5.55 -19.59 6.59
N GLN A 58 -5.21 -20.15 7.75
CA GLN A 58 -6.05 -21.16 8.40
C GLN A 58 -7.43 -20.62 8.75
N ILE A 59 -7.53 -19.39 9.26
CA ILE A 59 -8.81 -18.73 9.52
C ILE A 59 -9.62 -18.62 8.22
N CYS A 60 -9.03 -18.17 7.12
CA CYS A 60 -9.69 -18.09 5.82
C CYS A 60 -10.19 -19.46 5.34
N THR A 61 -9.33 -20.47 5.37
CA THR A 61 -9.68 -21.84 4.93
C THR A 61 -10.80 -22.45 5.77
N LEU A 62 -10.79 -22.25 7.10
CA LEU A 62 -11.84 -22.72 8.00
C LEU A 62 -13.20 -22.06 7.74
N ASN A 63 -13.21 -20.90 7.10
CA ASN A 63 -14.41 -20.15 6.72
C ASN A 63 -14.69 -20.22 5.21
N GLY A 64 -14.24 -21.29 4.55
CA GLY A 64 -14.61 -21.62 3.17
C GLY A 64 -13.96 -20.75 2.10
N MET A 65 -12.88 -20.02 2.43
CA MET A 65 -12.18 -19.17 1.46
C MET A 65 -10.86 -19.82 1.01
N ALA A 66 -10.62 -19.80 -0.30
CA ALA A 66 -9.33 -20.09 -0.91
C ALA A 66 -8.77 -18.77 -1.47
N GLY A 67 -7.66 -18.27 -0.94
CA GLY A 67 -7.13 -16.96 -1.33
C GLY A 67 -5.61 -16.91 -1.25
N ASP A 68 -4.97 -17.16 -2.40
CA ASP A 68 -3.57 -16.83 -2.71
C ASP A 68 -3.52 -16.22 -4.14
N GLY A 69 -4.35 -15.19 -4.39
CA GLY A 69 -4.45 -14.53 -5.70
C GLY A 69 -3.40 -13.43 -5.88
N LYS A 70 -2.81 -13.30 -7.08
CA LYS A 70 -1.77 -12.30 -7.41
C LYS A 70 -2.24 -10.84 -7.43
N ASN A 71 -3.54 -10.57 -7.29
CA ASN A 71 -4.12 -9.23 -7.19
C ASN A 71 -5.49 -9.29 -6.51
N PRO A 72 -5.55 -9.38 -5.17
CA PRO A 72 -6.81 -9.60 -4.49
C PRO A 72 -7.66 -8.32 -4.45
N TYR A 73 -8.97 -8.45 -4.71
CA TYR A 73 -9.93 -7.37 -4.45
C TYR A 73 -10.02 -7.05 -2.95
N PHE A 74 -9.86 -8.07 -2.10
CA PHE A 74 -9.99 -7.96 -0.65
C PHE A 74 -8.84 -8.62 0.08
N THR A 75 -8.35 -7.94 1.11
CA THR A 75 -7.27 -8.40 1.97
C THR A 75 -7.72 -8.52 3.41
N MET A 76 -7.18 -9.50 4.13
CA MET A 76 -7.20 -9.52 5.59
C MET A 76 -5.86 -8.98 6.04
N ASP A 77 -5.81 -7.72 6.45
CA ASP A 77 -4.61 -7.10 6.98
C ASP A 77 -4.50 -7.37 8.49
N ALA A 78 -3.28 -7.57 8.99
CA ALA A 78 -3.01 -7.65 10.42
C ALA A 78 -1.96 -6.63 10.90
N SER A 79 -2.19 -6.10 12.09
CA SER A 79 -1.24 -5.30 12.88
C SER A 79 -1.10 -5.90 14.28
N VAL A 80 0.06 -5.70 14.90
CA VAL A 80 0.36 -6.23 16.24
C VAL A 80 0.82 -5.13 17.17
N ASP A 81 0.00 -4.82 18.18
CA ASP A 81 0.37 -3.89 19.24
C ASP A 81 0.98 -4.66 20.42
N VAL A 82 2.07 -4.14 20.98
CA VAL A 82 2.66 -4.65 22.22
C VAL A 82 1.99 -3.95 23.40
N LEU A 83 1.11 -4.66 24.10
CA LEU A 83 0.41 -4.14 25.28
C LEU A 83 1.33 -4.09 26.50
N SER A 84 2.15 -5.13 26.69
CA SER A 84 3.18 -5.12 27.72
C SER A 84 4.36 -6.02 27.37
N LYS A 85 5.52 -5.70 27.95
CA LYS A 85 6.78 -6.42 27.77
C LYS A 85 7.48 -6.53 29.11
N GLU A 86 7.72 -7.76 29.55
CA GLU A 86 8.34 -8.08 30.83
C GLU A 86 9.47 -9.09 30.63
N ILE A 87 10.45 -9.07 31.54
CA ILE A 87 11.45 -10.13 31.66
C ILE A 87 11.15 -10.88 32.96
N THR A 88 10.89 -12.18 32.86
CA THR A 88 10.53 -12.99 34.03
C THR A 88 11.76 -13.19 34.93
N PRO A 89 11.59 -13.15 36.27
CA PRO A 89 12.67 -13.38 37.23
C PRO A 89 12.94 -14.88 37.42
N THR A 90 13.09 -15.62 36.32
CA THR A 90 13.38 -17.05 36.30
C THR A 90 14.82 -17.31 35.88
N ALA A 91 15.36 -18.51 36.15
CA ALA A 91 16.63 -18.97 35.60
C ALA A 91 16.39 -20.08 34.56
N PRO A 92 16.64 -19.85 33.25
CA PRO A 92 17.09 -18.60 32.63
C PRO A 92 15.98 -17.53 32.55
N PRO A 93 16.34 -16.23 32.43
CA PRO A 93 15.36 -15.16 32.21
C PRO A 93 14.59 -15.38 30.90
N MET A 94 13.30 -15.07 30.89
CA MET A 94 12.44 -15.20 29.70
C MET A 94 11.78 -13.87 29.38
N HIS A 95 11.56 -13.60 28.10
CA HIS A 95 10.77 -12.47 27.62
C HIS A 95 9.30 -12.87 27.59
N ALA A 96 8.46 -12.14 28.32
CA ALA A 96 7.01 -12.26 28.28
C ALA A 96 6.43 -11.05 27.53
N LEU A 97 5.68 -11.33 26.46
CA LEU A 97 4.96 -10.33 25.68
C LEU A 97 3.46 -10.55 25.82
N TYR A 98 2.75 -9.45 26.02
CA TYR A 98 1.30 -9.38 25.92
C TYR A 98 0.99 -8.55 24.66
N LEU A 99 0.32 -9.17 23.69
CA LEU A 99 0.13 -8.62 22.35
C LEU A 99 -1.36 -8.47 22.05
N SER A 100 -1.76 -7.37 21.42
CA SER A 100 -3.04 -7.27 20.72
C SER A 100 -2.82 -7.45 19.23
N ILE A 101 -3.46 -8.46 18.65
CA ILE A 101 -3.43 -8.72 17.22
C ILE A 101 -4.73 -8.20 16.63
N ASN A 102 -4.65 -7.14 15.84
CA ASN A 102 -5.81 -6.55 15.18
C ASN A 102 -5.86 -7.04 13.74
N LEU A 103 -7.02 -7.56 13.32
CA LEU A 103 -7.30 -8.02 11.97
C LEU A 103 -8.37 -7.13 11.35
N SER A 104 -8.21 -6.76 10.09
CA SER A 104 -9.21 -6.00 9.32
C SER A 104 -9.40 -6.58 7.93
N ILE A 105 -10.65 -6.64 7.46
CA ILE A 105 -10.96 -6.94 6.06
C ILE A 105 -11.12 -5.61 5.32
N SER A 106 -10.32 -5.42 4.28
CA SER A 106 -10.22 -4.19 3.49
C SER A 106 -10.24 -4.48 1.99
N ASP A 107 -10.57 -3.49 1.17
CA ASP A 107 -10.31 -3.54 -0.27
C ASP A 107 -8.95 -2.95 -0.64
N LYS A 108 -8.63 -3.01 -1.94
CA LYS A 108 -7.38 -2.47 -2.52
C LYS A 108 -7.15 -0.97 -2.25
N ASP A 109 -8.21 -0.20 -2.00
CA ASP A 109 -8.16 1.24 -1.74
C ASP A 109 -8.10 1.55 -0.22
N GLY A 110 -8.02 0.51 0.61
CA GLY A 110 -7.87 0.61 2.06
C GLY A 110 -9.18 0.79 2.82
N LYS A 111 -10.34 0.67 2.16
CA LYS A 111 -11.64 0.76 2.85
C LYS A 111 -11.84 -0.47 3.73
N VAL A 112 -11.94 -0.25 5.04
CA VAL A 112 -12.18 -1.32 6.02
C VAL A 112 -13.68 -1.63 6.13
N PHE A 113 -14.04 -2.91 6.01
CA PHE A 113 -15.40 -3.42 6.12
C PHE A 113 -15.68 -4.03 7.49
N SER A 114 -14.77 -4.84 8.00
CA SER A 114 -14.87 -5.41 9.34
C SER A 114 -13.51 -5.46 10.01
N GLN A 115 -13.53 -5.56 11.34
CA GLN A 115 -12.33 -5.70 12.14
C GLN A 115 -12.59 -6.58 13.37
N THR A 116 -11.54 -7.21 13.89
CA THR A 116 -11.56 -7.94 15.16
C THR A 116 -10.17 -7.88 15.80
N SER A 117 -10.10 -8.01 17.12
CA SER A 117 -8.84 -8.06 17.86
C SER A 117 -8.76 -9.30 18.75
N ILE A 118 -7.54 -9.76 18.98
CA ILE A 118 -7.24 -10.89 19.86
C ILE A 118 -6.02 -10.56 20.69
N GLU A 119 -6.17 -10.68 21.99
CA GLU A 119 -5.04 -10.62 22.91
C GLU A 119 -4.40 -12.00 23.07
N VAL A 120 -3.08 -12.04 22.95
CA VAL A 120 -2.29 -13.26 23.16
C VAL A 120 -1.08 -12.98 24.04
N LYS A 121 -0.75 -13.97 24.88
CA LYS A 121 0.49 -13.97 25.67
C LYS A 121 1.50 -14.93 25.06
N GLY A 122 2.73 -14.47 24.93
CA GLY A 122 3.86 -15.26 24.46
C GLY A 122 5.05 -15.16 25.40
N VAL A 123 5.67 -16.29 25.72
CA VAL A 123 6.88 -16.34 26.57
C VAL A 123 7.99 -17.07 25.84
N GLY A 124 9.18 -16.47 25.75
CA GLY A 124 10.29 -17.05 24.99
C GLY A 124 11.66 -16.63 25.52
N ARG A 125 12.70 -17.41 25.18
CA ARG A 125 14.10 -17.10 25.55
C ARG A 125 14.65 -15.81 24.92
N ASN A 126 13.93 -15.26 23.94
CA ASN A 126 14.15 -13.95 23.36
C ASN A 126 12.81 -13.41 22.86
N GLU A 127 12.79 -12.13 22.50
CA GLU A 127 11.61 -11.43 22.03
C GLU A 127 10.96 -12.09 20.80
N ALA A 128 11.75 -12.52 19.80
CA ALA A 128 11.22 -13.19 18.61
C ALA A 128 10.51 -14.52 18.94
N LYS A 129 11.05 -15.30 19.88
CA LYS A 129 10.40 -16.52 20.36
C LYS A 129 9.15 -16.22 21.17
N ALA A 130 9.11 -15.11 21.91
CA ALA A 130 7.91 -14.67 22.61
C ALA A 130 6.79 -14.30 21.63
N TYR A 131 7.07 -13.51 20.57
CA TYR A 131 6.11 -13.23 19.50
C TYR A 131 5.56 -14.52 18.86
N ILE A 132 6.45 -15.43 18.46
CA ILE A 132 6.08 -16.72 17.87
C ILE A 132 5.16 -17.52 18.80
N GLN A 133 5.48 -17.58 20.10
CA GLN A 133 4.65 -18.29 21.08
C GLN A 133 3.27 -17.66 21.23
N GLY A 134 3.19 -16.33 21.33
CA GLY A 134 1.92 -15.60 21.37
C GLY A 134 1.04 -15.90 20.16
N ILE A 135 1.61 -15.76 18.95
CA ILE A 135 0.90 -16.03 17.70
C ILE A 135 0.49 -17.51 17.58
N LYS A 136 1.31 -18.44 18.08
CA LYS A 136 0.98 -19.88 18.08
C LYS A 136 -0.29 -20.16 18.89
N HIS A 137 -0.53 -19.43 19.99
CA HIS A 137 -1.71 -19.56 20.84
C HIS A 137 -3.00 -19.00 20.22
N ILE A 138 -2.95 -18.35 19.07
CA ILE A 138 -4.16 -17.97 18.33
C ILE A 138 -4.97 -19.23 18.00
N ASN A 139 -6.15 -19.35 18.60
CA ASN A 139 -7.11 -20.40 18.31
C ASN A 139 -7.96 -20.01 17.10
N THR A 140 -7.55 -20.46 15.90
CA THR A 140 -8.18 -20.11 14.61
C THR A 140 -9.62 -20.60 14.45
N ARG A 141 -10.14 -21.42 15.38
CA ARG A 141 -11.53 -21.92 15.38
C ARG A 141 -12.47 -21.12 16.28
N LYS A 142 -11.99 -20.05 16.93
CA LYS A 142 -12.83 -19.22 17.80
C LYS A 142 -13.95 -18.55 16.97
N GLY A 143 -15.18 -18.59 17.48
CA GLY A 143 -16.37 -18.12 16.77
C GLY A 143 -16.31 -16.66 16.30
N GLN A 144 -15.48 -15.82 16.94
CA GLN A 144 -15.27 -14.43 16.54
C GLN A 144 -14.77 -14.28 15.10
N TYR A 145 -13.98 -15.23 14.59
CA TYR A 145 -13.45 -15.15 13.22
C TYR A 145 -14.53 -15.39 12.18
N LYS A 146 -15.46 -16.30 12.48
CA LYS A 146 -16.63 -16.54 11.64
C LYS A 146 -17.47 -15.28 11.54
N ALA A 147 -17.83 -14.69 12.68
CA ALA A 147 -18.57 -13.43 12.72
C ALA A 147 -17.84 -12.28 12.00
N PHE A 148 -16.54 -12.13 12.23
CA PHE A 148 -15.69 -11.14 11.56
C PHE A 148 -15.69 -11.26 10.03
N ILE A 149 -15.59 -12.49 9.51
CA ILE A 149 -15.59 -12.76 8.07
C ILE A 149 -16.99 -12.58 7.48
N GLU A 150 -18.02 -13.14 8.11
CA GLU A 150 -19.41 -13.00 7.64
C GLU A 150 -19.83 -11.53 7.59
N GLN A 151 -19.56 -10.75 8.64
CA GLN A 151 -19.83 -9.31 8.65
C GLN A 151 -19.03 -8.56 7.57
N GLY A 152 -17.76 -8.91 7.37
CA GLY A 152 -16.94 -8.30 6.34
C GLY A 152 -17.52 -8.52 4.94
N LYS A 153 -17.90 -9.77 4.64
CA LYS A 153 -18.52 -10.13 3.36
C LYS A 153 -19.85 -9.43 3.13
N THR A 154 -20.72 -9.37 4.14
CA THR A 154 -21.99 -8.65 4.05
C THR A 154 -21.76 -7.17 3.73
N LYS A 155 -20.86 -6.50 4.48
CA LYS A 155 -20.57 -5.06 4.28
C LYS A 155 -19.89 -4.75 2.95
N ILE A 156 -19.10 -5.68 2.41
CA ILE A 156 -18.54 -5.56 1.05
C ILE A 156 -19.68 -5.46 0.04
N ILE A 157 -20.62 -6.40 0.07
CA ILE A 157 -21.75 -6.43 -0.87
C ILE A 157 -22.61 -5.18 -0.70
N GLU A 158 -22.95 -4.81 0.54
CA GLU A 158 -23.73 -3.61 0.84
C GLU A 158 -23.06 -2.35 0.29
N TYR A 159 -21.75 -2.18 0.49
CA TYR A 159 -21.03 -0.99 0.04
C TYR A 159 -21.04 -0.85 -1.48
N TYR A 160 -20.61 -1.87 -2.22
CA TYR A 160 -20.51 -1.77 -3.68
C TYR A 160 -21.89 -1.68 -4.35
N ASN A 161 -22.91 -2.35 -3.81
CA ASN A 161 -24.27 -2.23 -4.35
C ASN A 161 -24.90 -0.86 -4.05
N SER A 162 -24.74 -0.33 -2.84
CA SER A 162 -25.29 1.00 -2.47
C SER A 162 -24.57 2.16 -3.15
N ASN A 163 -23.30 1.97 -3.55
CA ASN A 163 -22.51 2.99 -4.24
C ASN A 163 -22.45 2.76 -5.75
N CYS A 164 -23.28 1.88 -6.31
CA CYS A 164 -23.20 1.54 -7.73
C CYS A 164 -23.38 2.75 -8.66
N ASP A 165 -24.39 3.56 -8.37
CA ASP A 165 -24.67 4.77 -9.14
C ASP A 165 -23.52 5.78 -9.06
N PHE A 166 -22.78 5.79 -7.95
CA PHE A 166 -21.59 6.63 -7.81
C PHE A 166 -20.45 6.17 -8.73
N PHE A 167 -20.17 4.86 -8.82
CA PHE A 167 -19.18 4.33 -9.75
C PHE A 167 -19.56 4.61 -11.21
N ILE A 168 -20.83 4.38 -11.56
CA ILE A 168 -21.37 4.62 -12.91
C ILE A 168 -21.32 6.10 -13.28
N SER A 169 -21.78 6.99 -12.40
CA SER A 169 -21.78 8.44 -12.65
C SER A 169 -20.37 9.01 -12.73
N THR A 170 -19.44 8.53 -11.90
CA THR A 170 -18.02 8.89 -11.96
C THR A 170 -17.41 8.48 -13.29
N ALA A 171 -17.66 7.24 -13.74
CA ALA A 171 -17.20 6.75 -15.03
C ALA A 171 -17.79 7.53 -16.21
N ASN A 172 -19.10 7.83 -16.19
CA ASN A 172 -19.75 8.63 -17.22
C ASN A 172 -19.16 10.05 -17.31
N THR A 173 -18.90 10.66 -16.15
CA THR A 173 -18.23 11.97 -16.07
C THR A 173 -16.85 11.93 -16.72
N LEU A 174 -16.02 10.95 -16.34
CA LEU A 174 -14.70 10.74 -16.93
C LEU A 174 -14.79 10.51 -18.45
N ASN A 175 -15.72 9.67 -18.91
CA ASN A 175 -15.94 9.39 -20.32
C ASN A 175 -16.35 10.65 -21.12
N SER A 176 -17.29 11.44 -20.58
CA SER A 176 -17.71 12.72 -21.19
C SER A 176 -16.59 13.74 -21.32
N GLN A 177 -15.57 13.61 -20.47
CA GLN A 177 -14.41 14.47 -20.42
C GLN A 177 -13.25 13.93 -21.28
N GLY A 178 -13.45 12.80 -21.96
CA GLY A 178 -12.47 12.12 -22.81
C GLY A 178 -11.54 11.17 -22.05
N TYR A 179 -11.71 10.95 -20.74
CA TYR A 179 -10.87 10.04 -19.96
C TYR A 179 -11.39 8.60 -20.01
N ASN A 180 -11.47 8.05 -21.22
CA ASN A 180 -12.13 6.76 -21.46
C ASN A 180 -11.46 5.62 -20.66
N ASN A 181 -10.14 5.62 -20.58
CA ASN A 181 -9.39 4.61 -19.84
C ASN A 181 -9.58 4.69 -18.32
N ASP A 182 -9.70 5.91 -17.75
CA ASP A 182 -9.98 6.07 -16.31
C ASP A 182 -11.43 5.73 -16.00
N ALA A 183 -12.37 6.09 -16.88
CA ALA A 183 -13.76 5.65 -16.80
C ALA A 183 -13.86 4.12 -16.74
N ILE A 184 -13.19 3.43 -17.66
CA ILE A 184 -13.08 1.96 -17.66
C ILE A 184 -12.47 1.47 -16.33
N ARG A 185 -11.38 2.07 -15.83
CA ARG A 185 -10.75 1.63 -14.57
C ARG A 185 -11.69 1.69 -13.36
N ILE A 186 -12.52 2.74 -13.27
CA ILE A 186 -13.54 2.88 -12.21
C ILE A 186 -14.61 1.78 -12.34
N LEU A 187 -15.03 1.45 -13.57
CA LEU A 187 -16.03 0.40 -13.78
C LEU A 187 -15.47 -0.99 -13.41
N TYR A 188 -14.20 -1.25 -13.72
CA TYR A 188 -13.51 -2.50 -13.36
C TYR A 188 -13.09 -2.58 -11.87
N SER A 189 -13.20 -1.50 -11.09
CA SER A 189 -12.95 -1.57 -9.65
C SER A 189 -14.08 -2.25 -8.88
N VAL A 190 -15.27 -2.34 -9.46
CA VAL A 190 -16.39 -3.08 -8.87
C VAL A 190 -16.08 -4.59 -8.89
N PRO A 191 -16.10 -5.27 -7.74
CA PRO A 191 -15.80 -6.70 -7.67
C PRO A 191 -16.88 -7.55 -8.37
N PRO A 192 -16.53 -8.62 -9.09
CA PRO A 192 -17.50 -9.51 -9.76
C PRO A 192 -18.51 -10.19 -8.82
N VAL A 193 -18.21 -10.24 -7.53
CA VAL A 193 -19.13 -10.74 -6.50
C VAL A 193 -20.32 -9.79 -6.26
N CYS A 194 -20.21 -8.52 -6.62
CA CYS A 194 -21.28 -7.54 -6.51
C CYS A 194 -22.10 -7.54 -7.81
N LYS A 195 -22.71 -8.68 -8.13
CA LYS A 195 -23.19 -9.03 -9.47
C LYS A 195 -24.03 -7.92 -10.13
N GLU A 196 -25.05 -7.43 -9.43
CA GLU A 196 -25.95 -6.41 -10.01
C GLU A 196 -25.19 -5.15 -10.43
N CYS A 197 -24.29 -4.65 -9.57
CA CYS A 197 -23.51 -3.47 -9.90
C CYS A 197 -22.42 -3.76 -10.93
N TYR A 198 -21.77 -4.91 -10.81
CA TYR A 198 -20.75 -5.36 -11.74
C TYR A 198 -21.30 -5.47 -13.16
N ASP A 199 -22.46 -6.10 -13.34
CA ASP A 199 -23.10 -6.27 -14.65
C ASP A 199 -23.40 -4.90 -15.29
N LYS A 200 -23.96 -3.95 -14.52
CA LYS A 200 -24.18 -2.56 -14.98
C LYS A 200 -22.88 -1.85 -15.36
N CYS A 201 -21.83 -2.01 -14.54
CA CYS A 201 -20.53 -1.40 -14.79
C CYS A 201 -19.84 -1.98 -16.03
N MET A 202 -19.94 -3.29 -16.24
CA MET A 202 -19.35 -3.97 -17.41
C MET A 202 -20.11 -3.67 -18.69
N GLU A 203 -21.44 -3.56 -18.62
CA GLU A 203 -22.25 -3.10 -19.76
C GLU A 203 -21.80 -1.70 -20.20
N LEU A 204 -21.69 -0.76 -19.26
CA LEU A 204 -21.21 0.59 -19.57
C LEU A 204 -19.76 0.57 -20.10
N ALA A 205 -18.87 -0.23 -19.50
CA ALA A 205 -17.47 -0.31 -19.93
C ALA A 205 -17.35 -0.81 -21.37
N SER A 206 -18.22 -1.72 -21.81
CA SER A 206 -18.24 -2.22 -23.20
C SER A 206 -18.63 -1.16 -24.24
N GLN A 207 -19.34 -0.11 -23.81
CA GLN A 207 -19.78 0.99 -24.68
C GLN A 207 -18.71 2.09 -24.81
N ILE A 208 -17.74 2.12 -23.88
CA ILE A 208 -16.64 3.09 -23.88
C ILE A 208 -15.51 2.54 -24.74
N LYS A 209 -15.21 3.20 -25.86
CA LYS A 209 -14.06 2.82 -26.69
C LYS A 209 -12.76 3.13 -25.95
N PRO A 210 -11.90 2.13 -25.68
CA PRO A 210 -10.56 2.38 -25.18
C PRO A 210 -9.83 3.24 -26.20
N THR A 211 -9.18 4.30 -25.73
CA THR A 211 -8.38 5.18 -26.57
C THR A 211 -7.01 4.53 -26.78
N GLU A 212 -6.66 4.20 -28.03
CA GLU A 212 -5.38 3.56 -28.42
C GLU A 212 -4.16 4.46 -28.14
N ASP A 213 -4.37 5.75 -27.88
CA ASP A 213 -3.36 6.67 -27.37
C ASP A 213 -4.01 7.73 -26.45
N GLU A 214 -3.96 7.58 -25.13
CA GLU A 214 -4.22 8.68 -24.18
C GLU A 214 -3.29 8.63 -22.97
N ALA A 215 -2.15 9.30 -23.14
CA ALA A 215 -1.70 10.29 -22.18
C ALA A 215 -2.13 11.67 -22.73
N THR A 216 -2.66 12.54 -21.87
CA THR A 216 -2.93 14.00 -22.05
C THR A 216 -4.38 14.48 -22.28
N ALA A 217 -5.05 14.88 -21.19
CA ALA A 217 -5.64 16.21 -20.98
C ALA A 217 -5.90 16.39 -19.45
N PRO A 218 -5.97 17.59 -18.85
CA PRO A 218 -6.47 17.83 -17.50
C PRO A 218 -7.91 18.37 -17.48
N LEU A 219 -8.68 18.03 -16.45
CA LEU A 219 -10.06 18.46 -16.27
C LEU A 219 -10.20 19.97 -16.00
N PRO A 220 -11.22 20.64 -16.54
CA PRO A 220 -11.55 22.02 -16.17
C PRO A 220 -12.25 22.04 -14.80
N VAL A 221 -11.64 22.75 -13.84
CA VAL A 221 -12.29 23.11 -12.58
C VAL A 221 -13.19 24.31 -12.86
N SER A 222 -14.50 24.13 -12.73
CA SER A 222 -15.43 25.26 -12.60
C SER A 222 -16.29 25.13 -11.36
N ALA A 223 -16.37 26.27 -10.66
CA ALA A 223 -17.34 26.67 -9.64
C ALA A 223 -17.13 26.14 -8.20
N GLN A 224 -16.49 26.96 -7.37
CA GLN A 224 -17.20 27.71 -6.32
C GLN A 224 -16.33 28.84 -5.70
N THR A 225 -16.73 30.07 -6.03
CA THR A 225 -16.83 31.30 -5.20
C THR A 225 -15.86 31.59 -4.05
N LYS A 226 -15.08 32.66 -4.27
CA LYS A 226 -14.60 33.72 -3.36
C LYS A 226 -15.19 33.76 -1.93
N VAL A 227 -14.31 33.81 -0.92
CA VAL A 227 -14.26 34.89 0.11
C VAL A 227 -12.78 35.11 0.51
N THR A 228 -12.37 36.38 0.62
CA THR A 228 -11.03 36.93 0.93
C THR A 228 -10.70 36.95 2.45
N PRO A 229 -9.43 37.20 2.83
CA PRO A 229 -8.82 36.86 4.12
C PRO A 229 -8.70 38.04 5.10
N GLU A 230 -8.35 37.76 6.36
CA GLU A 230 -7.65 38.73 7.22
C GLU A 230 -6.76 38.06 8.29
N ASP A 231 -5.46 38.33 8.15
CA ASP A 231 -4.45 38.71 9.15
C ASP A 231 -4.37 38.01 10.52
N THR A 232 -3.19 37.47 10.84
CA THR A 232 -2.13 38.23 11.56
C THR A 232 -0.98 37.30 11.99
N GLN A 233 0.22 37.86 11.91
CA GLN A 233 1.55 37.34 12.25
C GLN A 233 1.74 37.05 13.75
N ALA A 234 2.71 36.19 14.06
CA ALA A 234 3.89 36.43 14.94
C ALA A 234 4.35 35.11 15.58
N ASN A 235 5.48 34.54 15.16
CA ASN A 235 6.81 34.73 15.76
C ASN A 235 6.90 34.35 17.25
N VAL A 236 7.75 33.38 17.60
CA VAL A 236 8.89 33.54 18.54
C VAL A 236 9.71 32.24 18.56
N ALA A 237 11.02 32.40 18.36
CA ALA A 237 12.05 31.40 18.50
C ALA A 237 12.50 31.24 19.97
N SER A 238 13.03 30.07 20.33
CA SER A 238 14.17 30.01 21.27
C SER A 238 14.95 28.69 21.14
N LYS A 239 16.28 28.86 21.12
CA LYS A 239 17.36 27.88 21.32
C LYS A 239 17.32 27.42 22.80
N ASP A 240 17.88 26.30 23.25
CA ASP A 240 19.32 26.05 23.35
C ASP A 240 19.68 24.58 23.65
N THR A 241 20.89 24.27 23.20
CA THR A 241 21.89 23.25 23.56
C THR A 241 21.82 22.52 24.92
N ASN A 242 22.12 21.20 24.92
CA ASN A 242 23.39 20.69 25.45
C ASN A 242 23.66 19.21 25.13
N ALA A 243 24.93 18.90 24.91
CA ALA A 243 25.48 17.60 24.55
C ALA A 243 26.03 16.86 25.78
N SER A 244 25.98 15.53 25.76
CA SER A 244 26.98 14.66 26.39
C SER A 244 26.95 13.28 25.74
N ALA A 245 28.15 12.82 25.38
CA ALA A 245 28.42 11.67 24.54
C ALA A 245 28.75 10.42 25.37
N THR A 246 28.23 9.27 24.92
CA THR A 246 28.91 7.97 25.04
C THR A 246 28.68 7.20 23.74
N THR A 247 29.79 6.89 23.09
CA THR A 247 29.97 6.32 21.75
C THR A 247 29.73 4.81 21.68
N ASN A 248 28.95 4.35 20.70
CA ASN A 248 29.32 3.31 19.70
C ASN A 248 28.08 2.75 18.97
N ILE A 249 27.76 3.33 17.81
CA ILE A 249 27.24 2.63 16.62
C ILE A 249 27.91 3.32 15.42
N GLY A 250 28.51 2.53 14.53
CA GLY A 250 29.33 2.98 13.39
C GLY A 250 28.78 4.22 12.68
N ASP A 251 29.54 5.30 12.85
CA ASP A 251 29.71 6.47 12.02
C ASP A 251 28.55 6.83 11.07
N ASN A 252 27.55 7.44 11.71
CA ASN A 252 26.71 8.53 11.21
C ASN A 252 25.76 8.16 10.07
N PRO A 253 24.50 7.72 10.28
CA PRO A 253 23.57 7.29 9.22
C PRO A 253 23.08 8.38 8.24
N GLY A 254 23.68 9.58 8.25
CA GLY A 254 23.08 10.76 7.62
C GLY A 254 21.96 11.30 8.51
N ALA A 255 22.11 12.54 8.93
CA ALA A 255 21.12 13.20 9.75
C ALA A 255 19.86 13.54 8.92
N VAL A 256 18.84 12.68 8.95
CA VAL A 256 17.46 13.18 8.90
C VAL A 256 17.13 13.66 10.32
N LYS A 257 17.85 14.70 10.76
CA LYS A 257 17.42 15.49 11.92
C LYS A 257 16.16 16.24 11.48
N ASN A 258 15.14 16.28 12.32
CA ASN A 258 13.91 17.05 12.16
C ASN A 258 14.17 18.29 11.29
N VAL A 259 13.65 18.27 10.06
CA VAL A 259 13.96 19.31 9.08
C VAL A 259 13.31 20.61 9.56
N SER A 260 14.10 21.49 10.17
CA SER A 260 13.73 22.89 10.30
C SER A 260 13.97 23.54 8.93
N GLU A 261 12.87 24.06 8.37
CA GLU A 261 12.57 24.84 7.15
C GLU A 261 13.63 25.23 6.09
N ASN A 262 14.96 25.04 6.24
CA ASN A 262 15.93 25.67 5.34
C ASN A 262 17.11 24.83 4.83
N ASP A 263 17.19 23.52 5.10
CA ASP A 263 18.31 22.70 4.56
C ASP A 263 17.89 21.34 3.99
N TRP A 264 17.09 21.37 2.92
CA TRP A 264 16.69 20.19 2.16
C TRP A 264 17.87 19.41 1.54
N SER A 265 19.08 19.99 1.49
CA SER A 265 20.26 19.30 0.97
C SER A 265 20.79 18.20 1.90
N LYS A 266 20.38 18.23 3.18
CA LYS A 266 20.65 17.15 4.15
C LYS A 266 19.65 16.01 4.05
N PHE A 267 18.44 16.28 3.59
CA PHE A 267 17.45 15.27 3.32
C PHE A 267 17.87 14.53 2.05
N GLY A 268 18.26 13.26 2.13
CA GLY A 268 18.75 12.51 0.96
C GLY A 268 20.27 12.45 0.77
N SER A 269 21.06 13.18 1.56
CA SER A 269 22.51 13.03 1.54
C SER A 269 22.92 11.92 2.50
N LEU A 270 23.47 10.83 1.96
CA LEU A 270 24.02 9.74 2.77
C LEU A 270 25.50 9.99 3.11
N PRO A 271 26.03 9.32 4.15
CA PRO A 271 27.44 9.39 4.51
C PRO A 271 28.31 8.99 3.32
N ASN A 272 29.44 9.67 3.13
CA ASN A 272 30.34 9.46 1.99
C ASN A 272 29.73 9.73 0.60
N SER A 273 28.50 10.25 0.53
CA SER A 273 27.93 10.70 -0.73
C SER A 273 28.54 12.04 -1.16
N LYS A 274 28.74 12.22 -2.47
CA LYS A 274 29.24 13.47 -3.05
C LYS A 274 28.15 14.07 -3.92
N VAL A 275 27.79 15.34 -3.69
CA VAL A 275 26.88 16.07 -4.59
C VAL A 275 27.60 16.30 -5.91
N VAL A 276 27.05 15.75 -6.99
CA VAL A 276 27.63 15.83 -8.34
C VAL A 276 26.76 16.65 -9.29
N TYR A 277 25.52 16.94 -8.92
CA TYR A 277 24.61 17.83 -9.64
C TYR A 277 23.65 18.50 -8.65
N LYS A 278 23.37 19.79 -8.85
CA LYS A 278 22.33 20.54 -8.15
C LYS A 278 21.73 21.56 -9.09
N LYS A 279 20.41 21.58 -9.23
CA LYS A 279 19.70 22.63 -9.96
C LYS A 279 18.36 22.92 -9.30
N GLY A 280 18.11 24.21 -9.03
CA GLY A 280 16.86 24.68 -8.46
C GLY A 280 16.06 25.51 -9.45
N PHE A 281 14.75 25.35 -9.43
CA PHE A 281 13.78 26.15 -10.16
C PHE A 281 12.88 26.83 -9.14
N LYS A 282 12.71 28.14 -9.25
CA LYS A 282 11.82 28.91 -8.36
C LYS A 282 10.37 28.45 -8.48
N TRP A 283 9.98 28.02 -9.68
CA TRP A 283 8.68 27.47 -9.98
C TRP A 283 8.78 26.48 -11.14
N ALA A 284 8.17 25.31 -11.02
CA ALA A 284 7.99 24.37 -12.12
C ALA A 284 6.88 23.36 -11.81
N THR A 285 6.26 22.82 -12.85
CA THR A 285 5.36 21.67 -12.75
C THR A 285 6.18 20.37 -12.71
N ALA A 286 6.05 19.57 -11.66
CA ALA A 286 6.57 18.20 -11.59
C ALA A 286 5.42 17.20 -11.66
N LYS A 287 5.66 16.04 -12.25
CA LYS A 287 4.68 14.94 -12.26
C LYS A 287 5.13 13.84 -11.32
N LEU A 288 4.26 13.44 -10.40
CA LEU A 288 4.55 12.39 -9.43
C LEU A 288 3.78 11.13 -9.80
N PRO A 289 4.38 9.94 -9.72
CA PRO A 289 3.75 8.69 -10.17
C PRO A 289 2.77 8.14 -9.14
N ILE A 290 1.90 9.01 -8.67
CA ILE A 290 0.77 8.69 -7.81
C ILE A 290 -0.47 9.29 -8.46
N ASP A 291 -1.61 8.66 -8.30
CA ASP A 291 -2.89 9.22 -8.75
C ASP A 291 -3.52 10.11 -7.67
N ASN A 292 -4.68 10.70 -7.99
CA ASN A 292 -5.41 11.58 -7.08
C ASN A 292 -5.88 10.88 -5.79
N LEU A 293 -5.86 9.54 -5.76
CA LEU A 293 -6.19 8.72 -4.58
C LEU A 293 -4.93 8.36 -3.77
N GLY A 294 -3.74 8.76 -4.24
CA GLY A 294 -2.46 8.44 -3.61
C GLY A 294 -1.89 7.08 -4.03
N ASN A 295 -2.53 6.36 -4.97
CA ASN A 295 -2.06 5.06 -5.44
C ASN A 295 -0.95 5.23 -6.49
N PHE A 296 0.05 4.35 -6.48
CA PHE A 296 1.12 4.36 -7.48
C PHE A 296 0.58 4.19 -8.91
N SER A 297 0.90 5.15 -9.79
CA SER A 297 0.53 5.10 -11.21
C SER A 297 1.42 6.02 -12.04
N TRP A 298 2.09 5.45 -13.05
CA TRP A 298 2.77 6.25 -14.07
C TRP A 298 1.76 6.97 -14.97
N LYS A 299 0.64 6.31 -15.32
CA LYS A 299 -0.34 6.81 -16.28
C LYS A 299 -1.16 7.97 -15.72
N SER A 300 -1.62 7.83 -14.47
CA SER A 300 -2.48 8.79 -13.78
C SER A 300 -1.69 9.70 -12.84
N ALA A 301 -0.41 9.94 -13.16
CA ALA A 301 0.50 10.74 -12.36
C ALA A 301 -0.07 12.16 -12.09
N ILE A 302 -0.17 12.54 -10.82
CA ILE A 302 -0.56 13.90 -10.44
C ILE A 302 0.46 14.92 -10.92
N LYS A 303 -0.03 16.12 -11.20
CA LYS A 303 0.79 17.31 -11.45
C LYS A 303 0.83 18.12 -10.16
N VAL A 304 2.03 18.47 -9.74
CA VAL A 304 2.26 19.36 -8.61
C VAL A 304 3.11 20.53 -9.09
N GLU A 305 2.82 21.73 -8.58
CA GLU A 305 3.50 22.95 -8.99
C GLU A 305 4.11 23.64 -7.78
N GLY A 306 5.33 24.13 -7.95
CA GLY A 306 6.02 24.85 -6.90
C GLY A 306 7.52 24.86 -7.12
N LYS A 307 8.27 25.04 -6.05
CA LYS A 307 9.73 25.10 -6.11
C LYS A 307 10.30 23.69 -6.23
N VAL A 308 11.01 23.44 -7.32
CA VAL A 308 11.65 22.13 -7.61
C VAL A 308 13.15 22.26 -7.46
N THR A 309 13.77 21.38 -6.69
CA THR A 309 15.24 21.25 -6.62
C THR A 309 15.64 19.81 -6.91
N ARG A 310 16.49 19.61 -7.93
CA ARG A 310 17.10 18.31 -8.23
C ARG A 310 18.52 18.26 -7.69
N PHE A 311 18.85 17.16 -7.02
CA PHE A 311 20.19 16.78 -6.66
C PHE A 311 20.57 15.46 -7.33
N GLN A 312 21.85 15.29 -7.66
CA GLN A 312 22.42 13.95 -7.84
C GLN A 312 23.60 13.78 -6.91
N TYR A 313 23.67 12.61 -6.28
CA TYR A 313 24.74 12.18 -5.40
C TYR A 313 25.41 10.92 -5.97
N THR A 314 26.71 10.78 -5.78
CA THR A 314 27.43 9.52 -5.98
C THR A 314 27.82 8.92 -4.64
N LEU A 315 27.61 7.62 -4.48
CA LEU A 315 28.12 6.78 -3.40
C LEU A 315 29.12 5.76 -3.94
N PRO A 316 30.03 5.25 -3.08
CA PRO A 316 30.85 4.08 -3.42
C PRO A 316 29.98 2.91 -3.92
N SER A 317 30.44 2.19 -4.94
CA SER A 317 29.69 1.16 -5.67
C SER A 317 29.26 -0.03 -4.81
N GLU A 318 29.90 -0.27 -3.66
CA GLU A 318 29.48 -1.29 -2.70
C GLU A 318 28.10 -1.00 -2.06
N ASN A 319 27.62 0.25 -2.14
CA ASN A 319 26.30 0.64 -1.66
C ASN A 319 25.25 0.39 -2.75
N ASN A 320 24.84 -0.87 -2.94
CA ASN A 320 23.84 -1.24 -3.95
C ASN A 320 22.47 -0.53 -3.75
N SER A 321 21.61 -0.50 -4.77
CA SER A 321 20.37 0.29 -4.76
C SER A 321 19.36 -0.15 -3.70
N GLU A 322 19.31 -1.45 -3.38
CA GLU A 322 18.47 -2.02 -2.32
C GLU A 322 18.93 -1.62 -0.92
N TYR A 323 20.24 -1.61 -0.68
CA TYR A 323 20.82 -1.16 0.59
C TYR A 323 20.52 0.32 0.83
N VAL A 324 20.68 1.15 -0.19
CA VAL A 324 20.35 2.58 -0.12
C VAL A 324 18.84 2.79 0.07
N LEU A 325 17.98 2.04 -0.64
CA LEU A 325 16.52 2.10 -0.44
C LEU A 325 16.13 1.72 0.99
N LYS A 326 16.74 0.67 1.55
CA LYS A 326 16.53 0.24 2.94
C LYS A 326 16.86 1.37 3.91
N ILE A 327 18.02 2.03 3.76
CA ILE A 327 18.41 3.17 4.61
C ILE A 327 17.36 4.29 4.51
N TYR A 328 16.90 4.65 3.31
CA TYR A 328 15.87 5.67 3.18
C TYR A 328 14.56 5.29 3.85
N LYS A 329 14.11 4.05 3.71
CA LYS A 329 12.87 3.59 4.37
C LYS A 329 13.00 3.66 5.90
N GLU A 330 14.15 3.31 6.46
CA GLU A 330 14.43 3.43 7.90
C GLU A 330 14.44 4.89 8.36
N LEU A 331 15.14 5.77 7.64
CA LEU A 331 15.21 7.20 7.96
C LEU A 331 13.84 7.89 7.87
N LEU A 332 13.06 7.58 6.84
CA LEU A 332 11.72 8.13 6.64
C LEU A 332 10.72 7.62 7.69
N ALA A 333 10.84 6.35 8.09
CA ALA A 333 10.01 5.79 9.15
C ALA A 333 10.29 6.48 10.50
N VAL A 334 11.57 6.71 10.84
CA VAL A 334 11.96 7.45 12.06
C VAL A 334 11.42 8.88 12.03
N ALA A 335 11.37 9.51 10.85
CA ALA A 335 10.89 10.87 10.69
C ALA A 335 9.35 10.98 10.52
N ASN A 336 8.62 9.86 10.54
CA ASN A 336 7.17 9.79 10.33
C ASN A 336 6.70 10.39 8.98
N TYR A 337 7.49 10.17 7.92
CA TYR A 337 7.14 10.60 6.56
C TYR A 337 6.18 9.59 5.90
N ASN A 338 5.22 10.09 5.12
CA ASN A 338 4.31 9.22 4.39
C ASN A 338 4.99 8.68 3.12
N ILE A 339 5.28 7.38 3.07
CA ILE A 339 5.83 6.74 1.87
C ILE A 339 4.69 6.43 0.91
N LEU A 340 4.73 7.04 -0.26
CA LEU A 340 3.68 6.95 -1.28
C LEU A 340 3.98 5.88 -2.32
N VAL A 341 5.26 5.67 -2.65
CA VAL A 341 5.73 4.68 -3.62
C VAL A 341 7.04 4.12 -3.13
N SER A 342 7.25 2.80 -3.16
CA SER A 342 8.52 2.15 -2.85
C SER A 342 8.67 0.92 -3.75
N LEU A 343 9.57 0.98 -4.72
CA LEU A 343 9.86 -0.12 -5.64
C LEU A 343 11.27 -0.65 -5.36
N GLY A 344 11.37 -1.94 -5.02
CA GLY A 344 12.64 -2.67 -4.98
C GLY A 344 13.20 -2.91 -6.39
N ASN A 345 14.31 -3.62 -6.51
CA ASN A 345 14.99 -3.91 -7.78
C ASN A 345 14.07 -4.69 -8.73
N ASP A 346 13.43 -5.76 -8.23
CA ASP A 346 12.52 -6.57 -9.04
C ASP A 346 11.32 -5.73 -9.54
N GLU A 347 10.71 -4.95 -8.66
CA GLU A 347 9.57 -4.11 -9.05
C GLU A 347 10.01 -2.99 -10.02
N SER A 348 11.18 -2.40 -9.78
CA SER A 348 11.75 -1.35 -10.62
C SER A 348 12.16 -1.86 -11.99
N SER A 349 12.63 -3.10 -12.13
CA SER A 349 12.95 -3.66 -13.45
C SER A 349 11.69 -3.78 -14.32
N HIS A 350 10.54 -4.11 -13.71
CA HIS A 350 9.24 -4.18 -14.39
C HIS A 350 8.68 -2.77 -14.66
N HIS A 351 8.76 -1.86 -13.68
CA HIS A 351 8.18 -0.53 -13.78
C HIS A 351 9.07 0.51 -14.47
N ARG A 352 10.34 0.20 -14.71
CA ARG A 352 11.32 1.02 -15.43
C ARG A 352 11.30 2.50 -15.00
N PRO A 353 11.44 2.80 -13.69
CA PRO A 353 11.22 4.15 -13.16
C PRO A 353 12.17 5.20 -13.76
N GLY A 354 13.40 4.83 -14.14
CA GLY A 354 14.31 5.74 -14.84
C GLY A 354 13.75 6.22 -16.20
N TYR A 355 13.07 5.37 -16.95
CA TYR A 355 12.36 5.80 -18.15
C TYR A 355 11.07 6.53 -17.79
N ASN A 356 10.25 5.93 -16.93
CA ASN A 356 8.90 6.41 -16.71
C ASN A 356 8.86 7.73 -15.96
N TYR A 357 9.62 7.88 -14.88
CA TYR A 357 9.62 9.11 -14.10
C TYR A 357 10.27 10.28 -14.85
N TYR A 358 11.36 10.04 -15.59
CA TYR A 358 12.09 11.12 -16.22
C TYR A 358 11.62 11.40 -17.65
N THR A 359 11.49 10.36 -18.48
CA THR A 359 11.17 10.51 -19.90
C THR A 359 9.66 10.55 -20.14
N TYR A 360 8.93 9.53 -19.68
CA TYR A 360 7.48 9.45 -19.91
C TYR A 360 6.73 10.58 -19.18
N LEU A 361 7.06 10.84 -17.92
CA LEU A 361 6.49 11.94 -17.14
C LEU A 361 7.10 13.31 -17.44
N LYS A 362 8.14 13.38 -18.29
CA LYS A 362 8.82 14.62 -18.70
C LYS A 362 9.40 15.43 -17.52
N ASN A 363 9.95 14.74 -16.53
CA ASN A 363 10.72 15.36 -15.44
C ASN A 363 12.22 15.46 -15.76
N ASP A 364 12.65 14.98 -16.93
CA ASP A 364 13.99 15.15 -17.48
C ASP A 364 14.42 16.61 -17.63
N LYS A 365 13.46 17.52 -17.85
CA LYS A 365 13.64 18.98 -17.90
C LYS A 365 14.40 19.60 -16.70
N PHE A 366 14.46 18.93 -15.55
CA PHE A 366 15.23 19.40 -14.40
C PHE A 366 16.74 19.14 -14.52
N GLY A 367 17.18 18.45 -15.57
CA GLY A 367 18.57 18.18 -15.93
C GLY A 367 19.26 17.13 -15.06
N TRP A 368 20.54 16.87 -15.35
CA TRP A 368 21.36 15.85 -14.69
C TRP A 368 22.83 15.93 -15.13
N LYS A 369 23.72 15.40 -14.31
CA LYS A 369 25.08 15.02 -14.71
C LYS A 369 25.15 13.56 -15.17
N TYR A 370 24.53 12.64 -14.44
CA TYR A 370 24.43 11.23 -14.80
C TYR A 370 23.03 10.93 -15.34
N ARG A 371 22.94 10.55 -16.61
CA ARG A 371 21.67 10.12 -17.22
C ARG A 371 21.27 8.74 -16.72
N CYS A 372 19.96 8.49 -16.66
CA CYS A 372 19.41 7.16 -16.43
C CYS A 372 19.69 6.29 -17.66
N ARG A 373 20.42 5.18 -17.48
CA ARG A 373 20.64 4.19 -18.56
C ARG A 373 19.45 3.23 -18.62
N TYR A 374 19.25 2.58 -19.76
CA TYR A 374 18.14 1.64 -19.98
C TYR A 374 18.26 0.30 -19.22
N ASP A 375 19.27 0.17 -18.36
CA ASP A 375 19.43 -0.99 -17.48
C ASP A 375 18.73 -0.69 -16.15
N TYR A 376 17.57 -1.31 -15.97
CA TYR A 376 16.69 -1.10 -14.82
C TYR A 376 16.80 -2.23 -13.78
N THR A 377 17.68 -3.22 -14.02
CA THR A 377 17.78 -4.41 -13.18
C THR A 377 18.41 -4.14 -11.82
N ASN A 378 19.23 -3.10 -11.73
CA ASN A 378 19.93 -2.68 -10.51
C ASN A 378 19.55 -1.25 -10.14
N SER A 379 18.25 -1.03 -9.92
CA SER A 379 17.74 0.28 -9.55
C SER A 379 16.52 0.19 -8.65
N THR A 380 16.35 1.16 -7.76
CA THR A 380 15.18 1.30 -6.89
C THR A 380 14.54 2.68 -7.03
N PHE A 381 13.28 2.80 -6.61
CA PHE A 381 12.53 4.05 -6.71
C PHE A 381 11.64 4.27 -5.49
N LEU A 382 11.58 5.51 -5.02
CA LEU A 382 10.87 5.87 -3.79
C LEU A 382 10.26 7.26 -3.94
N VAL A 383 9.01 7.41 -3.52
CA VAL A 383 8.32 8.69 -3.41
C VAL A 383 7.77 8.82 -2.01
N THR A 384 7.98 9.97 -1.38
CA THR A 384 7.44 10.27 -0.06
C THR A 384 6.96 11.71 0.02
N LYS A 385 6.03 11.95 0.93
CA LYS A 385 5.45 13.26 1.21
C LYS A 385 5.58 13.58 2.69
N ALA A 386 5.89 14.85 2.96
CA ALA A 386 5.73 15.45 4.27
C ALA A 386 4.99 16.79 4.15
N GLN A 387 4.44 17.24 5.27
CA GLN A 387 3.92 18.59 5.40
C GLN A 387 4.92 19.40 6.23
N VAL A 388 5.39 20.53 5.70
CA VAL A 388 6.31 21.43 6.40
C VAL A 388 5.72 22.83 6.37
N GLY A 389 5.31 23.32 7.53
CA GLY A 389 4.53 24.55 7.65
C GLY A 389 3.24 24.47 6.83
N LYS A 390 3.09 25.39 5.87
CA LYS A 390 1.96 25.45 4.94
C LYS A 390 2.23 24.76 3.60
N GLU A 391 3.39 24.14 3.41
CA GLU A 391 3.76 23.49 2.15
C GLU A 391 3.61 21.97 2.25
N ASP A 392 3.14 21.35 1.18
CA ASP A 392 3.31 19.93 0.95
C ASP A 392 4.65 19.72 0.23
N VAL A 393 5.55 18.95 0.82
CA VAL A 393 6.88 18.68 0.26
C VAL A 393 6.97 17.23 -0.18
N TYR A 394 7.23 17.02 -1.46
CA TYR A 394 7.45 15.70 -2.05
C TYR A 394 8.93 15.46 -2.29
N PHE A 395 9.36 14.25 -1.99
CA PHE A 395 10.70 13.76 -2.28
C PHE A 395 10.60 12.55 -3.17
N VAL A 396 11.32 12.59 -4.29
CA VAL A 396 11.44 11.47 -5.22
C VAL A 396 12.89 11.04 -5.27
N PHE A 397 13.14 9.77 -5.04
CA PHE A 397 14.45 9.15 -5.13
C PHE A 397 14.44 8.09 -6.22
N PHE A 398 15.38 8.20 -7.16
CA PHE A 398 15.75 7.12 -8.06
C PHE A 398 17.20 6.76 -7.78
N ILE A 399 17.43 5.49 -7.44
CA ILE A 399 18.74 4.99 -7.04
C ILE A 399 19.15 3.97 -8.08
N MET A 400 20.31 4.16 -8.69
CA MET A 400 20.77 3.32 -9.79
C MET A 400 22.23 2.97 -9.58
N GLU A 401 22.53 1.68 -9.68
CA GLU A 401 23.90 1.18 -9.65
C GLU A 401 24.58 1.43 -10.99
N GLN A 402 25.78 1.98 -10.95
CA GLN A 402 26.69 2.01 -12.09
C GLN A 402 27.99 1.29 -11.72
N LYS A 403 28.78 0.96 -12.74
CA LYS A 403 30.03 0.21 -12.61
C LYS A 403 30.95 0.74 -11.49
N ASP A 404 31.07 2.06 -11.38
CA ASP A 404 32.06 2.71 -10.49
C ASP A 404 31.42 3.47 -9.31
N ALA A 405 30.08 3.55 -9.25
CA ALA A 405 29.36 4.28 -8.20
C ALA A 405 27.87 3.96 -8.19
N THR A 406 27.22 4.12 -7.03
CA THR A 406 25.76 4.19 -6.94
C THR A 406 25.30 5.64 -7.04
N ILE A 407 24.35 5.89 -7.94
CA ILE A 407 23.83 7.23 -8.21
C ILE A 407 22.47 7.38 -7.55
N ILE A 408 22.32 8.41 -6.72
CA ILE A 408 21.02 8.83 -6.19
C ILE A 408 20.60 10.08 -6.94
N THR A 409 19.50 10.03 -7.65
CA THR A 409 18.82 11.24 -8.17
C THR A 409 17.66 11.57 -7.26
N GLN A 410 17.67 12.77 -6.70
CA GLN A 410 16.67 13.25 -5.76
C GLN A 410 15.97 14.49 -6.31
N ASP A 411 14.64 14.46 -6.38
CA ASP A 411 13.83 15.65 -6.62
C ASP A 411 13.08 16.04 -5.36
N ILE A 412 13.19 17.31 -4.98
CA ILE A 412 12.44 17.93 -3.89
C ILE A 412 11.46 18.92 -4.51
N ILE A 413 10.17 18.73 -4.26
CA ILE A 413 9.10 19.57 -4.78
C ILE A 413 8.35 20.18 -3.60
N GLN A 414 8.54 21.47 -3.38
CA GLN A 414 7.80 22.25 -2.38
C GLN A 414 6.57 22.85 -3.04
N VAL A 415 5.39 22.36 -2.64
CA VAL A 415 4.09 22.79 -3.17
C VAL A 415 3.44 23.70 -2.13
N PRO A 416 3.29 25.00 -2.41
CA PRO A 416 2.53 25.88 -1.52
C PRO A 416 1.06 25.47 -1.51
N LYS A 417 0.43 25.48 -0.33
CA LYS A 417 -1.03 25.30 -0.20
C LYS A 417 -1.78 26.59 -0.45
#